data_AF-A0A172ZD81-F1
#
_entry.id   AF-A0A172ZD81-F1
#
_cell.length_a   1.000
_cell.length_b   1.000
_cell.length_c   1.000
_cell.angle_alpha   90.00
_cell.angle_beta   90.00
_cell.angle_gamma   90.00
#
_symmetry.space_group_name_H-M   'P 1'
#
loop_
_entity.id
_entity.type
_entity.pdbx_description
1 polymer ?
#
loop_
_entity_poly.entity_id
_entity_poly.type
_entity_poly.pdbx_seq_one_letter_code
_entity_poly.pdbx_strand_id
1 'polypeptide(L)'
;MKSWHNKLLTLVLAAGLLTTAAPTMAGAAAQPLVVKVNDHKVEYRTGGAPTVQKQVTLVPLRSTLKAMGIQLASVTKNSITVVVEGQSHTIKSKLTQIKGVTYVPIRTFGELPGYTVSWNAKSRTIQLVSVPSAPAADETASSPADSTPAPAAPTDSNTTNAELPAVSTPAPTTAPATTNTTTAPAPVQTGARGFMWEVKSNGNTVYLVGSIHVADDSFYPLRQEYEQAFAEADSLSVEVDITKDTSEDFQKHVLDTGMYHDGSTLRNHISTYTYEKLGRILEANDMKSGALDRFKPWVAEMIVSSFAPDDSGYDADLGIDLHFIKKAEDKDIPVIGLETEESQLRMLNNFSDELQEKLLYSTLASFDDNKQNQPADDHEKELGEMWKTGDEKALMEVTNSSMVEPEYHKAILVDRNINMANKIDTYLKSNNNQQYFVVVGAAHYLGNDGIIKLLENKGYTVTRK
;
A
#
# COMPACT_ATOMS: atom_id res chain seq x y z
N MET A 1 17.21 -1.01 6.45
CA MET A 1 17.89 -1.19 5.15
C MET A 1 16.90 -1.65 4.09
N LYS A 2 16.28 -2.83 4.16
CA LYS A 2 15.28 -3.31 3.14
C LYS A 2 14.25 -2.24 2.69
N SER A 3 13.60 -1.51 3.61
CA SER A 3 12.46 -0.62 3.30
C SER A 3 12.73 0.64 2.45
N TRP A 4 13.95 0.87 1.98
CA TRP A 4 14.23 1.91 0.97
C TRP A 4 14.20 1.34 -0.46
N HIS A 5 14.60 0.07 -0.62
CA HIS A 5 14.66 -0.65 -1.89
C HIS A 5 13.29 -0.80 -2.55
N ASN A 6 12.31 -1.33 -1.80
CA ASN A 6 10.95 -1.55 -2.29
C ASN A 6 10.28 -0.29 -2.85
N LYS A 7 10.71 0.91 -2.40
CA LYS A 7 10.25 2.17 -3.00
C LYS A 7 10.82 2.33 -4.40
N LEU A 8 12.15 2.38 -4.56
CA LEU A 8 12.81 2.68 -5.85
C LEU A 8 12.30 1.82 -7.02
N LEU A 9 11.92 0.57 -6.77
CA LEU A 9 11.38 -0.33 -7.81
C LEU A 9 9.86 -0.26 -8.03
N THR A 10 9.03 0.11 -7.05
CA THR A 10 7.65 0.55 -7.38
C THR A 10 7.65 1.81 -8.26
N LEU A 11 8.78 2.52 -8.30
CA LEU A 11 8.88 3.87 -8.86
C LEU A 11 9.47 3.94 -10.28
N VAL A 12 9.83 2.80 -10.89
CA VAL A 12 9.94 2.69 -12.36
C VAL A 12 8.58 2.33 -12.97
N LEU A 13 7.66 1.81 -12.16
CA LEU A 13 6.28 1.52 -12.55
C LEU A 13 5.35 2.73 -12.29
N ALA A 14 5.63 3.55 -11.27
CA ALA A 14 5.00 4.87 -11.06
C ALA A 14 6.01 5.90 -10.48
N ALA A 15 6.49 6.84 -11.30
CA ALA A 15 7.66 7.70 -11.07
C ALA A 15 7.90 8.27 -9.63
N GLY A 16 9.11 8.06 -9.10
CA GLY A 16 9.82 9.05 -8.26
C GLY A 16 10.22 8.75 -6.79
N LEU A 17 11.53 8.60 -6.51
CA LEU A 17 12.22 8.96 -5.23
C LEU A 17 13.76 8.74 -5.32
N LEU A 18 14.47 9.52 -6.14
CA LEU A 18 15.95 9.46 -6.18
C LEU A 18 16.58 10.32 -5.06
N THR A 19 16.47 9.88 -3.80
CA THR A 19 17.04 10.60 -2.64
C THR A 19 18.53 10.34 -2.46
N THR A 20 19.39 10.92 -3.29
CA THR A 20 20.83 10.99 -2.97
C THR A 20 21.09 12.03 -1.89
N ALA A 21 21.64 11.60 -0.76
CA ALA A 21 22.38 12.52 0.11
C ALA A 21 23.59 13.04 -0.68
N ALA A 22 23.63 14.35 -0.97
CA ALA A 22 24.84 14.97 -1.50
C ALA A 22 25.97 14.81 -0.46
N PRO A 23 27.19 14.42 -0.85
CA PRO A 23 28.30 14.29 0.09
C PRO A 23 28.68 15.66 0.65
N THR A 24 28.17 15.97 1.83
CA THR A 24 28.51 17.19 2.56
C THR A 24 29.95 17.11 3.04
N MET A 25 30.80 17.99 2.49
CA MET A 25 32.16 18.21 2.97
C MET A 25 32.14 18.41 4.50
N ALA A 26 33.02 17.70 5.19
CA ALA A 26 32.75 17.25 6.56
C ALA A 26 32.50 18.38 7.59
N GLY A 27 31.25 18.49 8.04
CA GLY A 27 30.88 19.00 9.35
C GLY A 27 30.27 17.85 10.16
N ALA A 28 30.63 17.70 11.44
CA ALA A 28 30.22 16.55 12.24
C ALA A 28 28.68 16.53 12.44
N ALA A 29 28.01 15.64 11.71
CA ALA A 29 26.56 15.53 11.74
C ALA A 29 26.06 15.10 13.13
N ALA A 30 25.13 15.87 13.71
CA ALA A 30 24.46 15.47 14.94
C ALA A 30 23.68 14.17 14.73
N GLN A 31 23.80 13.21 15.65
CA GLN A 31 23.17 11.90 15.50
C GLN A 31 21.64 12.03 15.28
N PRO A 32 21.04 11.23 14.39
CA PRO A 32 19.60 11.29 14.12
C PRO A 32 18.79 10.96 15.37
N LEU A 33 17.56 11.48 15.43
CA LEU A 33 16.62 11.18 16.50
C LEU A 33 16.06 9.76 16.28
N VAL A 34 16.26 8.87 17.25
CA VAL A 34 15.80 7.48 17.17
C VAL A 34 14.58 7.29 18.08
N VAL A 35 13.54 6.61 17.59
CA VAL A 35 12.45 6.07 18.41
C VAL A 35 12.56 4.56 18.40
N LYS A 36 12.33 3.94 19.55
CA LYS A 36 12.16 2.50 19.74
C LYS A 36 10.77 2.22 20.30
N VAL A 37 10.17 1.11 19.90
CA VAL A 37 9.05 0.48 20.61
C VAL A 37 9.52 -0.89 21.07
N ASN A 38 9.40 -1.20 22.37
CA ASN A 38 9.83 -2.48 22.96
C ASN A 38 11.26 -2.88 22.54
N ASP A 39 12.16 -1.88 22.61
CA ASP A 39 13.54 -1.89 22.13
C ASP A 39 13.79 -2.12 20.62
N HIS A 40 12.78 -2.50 19.82
CA HIS A 40 12.87 -2.48 18.36
C HIS A 40 12.88 -1.04 17.84
N LYS A 41 13.83 -0.68 16.96
CA LYS A 41 13.87 0.63 16.33
C LYS A 41 12.67 0.80 15.40
N VAL A 42 11.92 1.90 15.57
CA VAL A 42 10.87 2.28 14.63
C VAL A 42 11.54 2.81 13.36
N GLU A 43 11.28 2.14 12.24
CA GLU A 43 11.69 2.63 10.92
C GLU A 43 10.59 3.55 10.37
N TYR A 44 10.98 4.76 9.98
CA TYR A 44 10.11 5.76 9.42
C TYR A 44 10.49 6.05 7.96
N ARG A 45 9.51 6.36 7.12
CA ARG A 45 9.76 6.77 5.72
C ARG A 45 10.54 8.09 5.68
N THR A 46 11.31 8.31 4.61
CA THR A 46 11.90 9.62 4.29
C THR A 46 10.80 10.68 4.25
N GLY A 47 11.05 11.88 4.78
CA GLY A 47 10.02 12.91 5.02
C GLY A 47 9.17 12.68 6.29
N GLY A 48 9.00 11.42 6.72
CA GLY A 48 8.37 11.01 7.97
C GLY A 48 9.31 10.90 9.19
N ALA A 49 10.51 11.48 9.15
CA ALA A 49 11.48 11.31 10.24
C ALA A 49 11.05 12.05 11.54
N PRO A 50 11.20 11.44 12.74
CA PRO A 50 11.03 12.12 14.02
C PRO A 50 11.75 13.45 14.09
N THR A 51 11.02 14.52 14.39
CA THR A 51 11.50 15.91 14.31
C THR A 51 11.25 16.67 15.61
N VAL A 52 12.05 17.71 15.89
CA VAL A 52 11.94 18.51 17.12
C VAL A 52 11.55 19.93 16.76
N GLN A 53 10.33 20.34 17.10
CA GLN A 53 9.84 21.70 16.92
C GLN A 53 9.53 22.33 18.28
N LYS A 54 10.12 23.50 18.57
CA LYS A 54 9.87 24.26 19.81
C LYS A 54 9.98 23.39 21.08
N GLN A 55 11.06 22.61 21.17
CA GLN A 55 11.36 21.62 22.22
C GLN A 55 10.40 20.42 22.33
N VAL A 56 9.36 20.32 21.49
CA VAL A 56 8.49 19.15 21.40
C VAL A 56 9.02 18.20 20.33
N THR A 57 9.26 16.94 20.68
CA THR A 57 9.43 15.87 19.68
C THR A 57 8.08 15.51 19.08
N LEU A 58 8.02 15.62 17.76
CA LEU A 58 6.92 15.21 16.90
C LEU A 58 7.31 13.90 16.18
N VAL A 59 6.39 12.95 16.10
CA VAL A 59 6.54 11.71 15.31
C VAL A 59 5.31 11.42 14.45
N PRO A 60 5.43 10.70 13.32
CA PRO A 60 4.29 10.28 12.53
C PRO A 60 3.32 9.42 13.33
N LEU A 61 2.03 9.77 13.26
CA LEU A 61 0.96 9.08 13.98
C LEU A 61 0.83 7.61 13.55
N ARG A 62 0.54 7.35 12.26
CA ARG A 62 0.28 6.01 11.74
C ARG A 62 1.47 5.07 11.92
N SER A 63 2.69 5.50 11.57
CA SER A 63 3.90 4.67 11.67
C SER A 63 4.25 4.31 13.13
N THR A 64 4.07 5.24 14.07
CA THR A 64 4.34 4.98 15.49
C THR A 64 3.29 4.02 16.07
N LEU A 65 2.00 4.22 15.76
CA LEU A 65 0.94 3.28 16.18
C LEU A 65 1.13 1.87 15.61
N LYS A 66 1.49 1.75 14.32
CA LYS A 66 1.80 0.46 13.68
C LYS A 66 2.95 -0.26 14.39
N ALA A 67 4.01 0.47 14.78
CA ALA A 67 5.12 -0.10 15.56
C ALA A 67 4.76 -0.46 17.02
N MET A 68 3.67 0.10 17.57
CA MET A 68 3.09 -0.29 18.86
C MET A 68 2.04 -1.41 18.75
N GLY A 69 1.71 -1.88 17.55
CA GLY A 69 0.62 -2.83 17.33
C GLY A 69 -0.77 -2.28 17.67
N ILE A 70 -0.93 -0.95 17.70
CA ILE A 70 -2.17 -0.26 18.11
C ILE A 70 -2.95 0.17 16.87
N GLN A 71 -4.24 -0.15 16.81
CA GLN A 71 -5.11 0.25 15.71
C GLN A 71 -5.57 1.71 15.88
N LEU A 72 -5.48 2.50 14.81
CA LEU A 72 -6.07 3.84 14.74
C LEU A 72 -7.54 3.72 14.33
N ALA A 73 -8.46 4.18 15.17
CA ALA A 73 -9.91 4.13 14.92
C ALA A 73 -10.45 5.41 14.28
N SER A 74 -9.97 6.58 14.71
CA SER A 74 -10.31 7.85 14.05
C SER A 74 -9.31 8.97 14.36
N VAL A 75 -9.33 10.02 13.54
CA VAL A 75 -8.53 11.23 13.70
C VAL A 75 -9.44 12.45 13.60
N THR A 76 -9.24 13.42 14.48
CA THR A 76 -9.79 14.78 14.35
C THR A 76 -8.65 15.79 14.48
N LYS A 77 -8.91 17.05 14.08
CA LYS A 77 -7.94 18.16 14.18
C LYS A 77 -7.25 18.29 15.55
N ASN A 78 -7.94 17.91 16.64
CA ASN A 78 -7.47 18.07 18.02
C ASN A 78 -7.46 16.74 18.82
N SER A 79 -7.67 15.58 18.20
CA SER A 79 -7.68 14.29 18.91
C SER A 79 -7.38 13.09 18.02
N ILE A 80 -6.87 12.03 18.62
CA ILE A 80 -6.82 10.69 18.02
C ILE A 80 -7.73 9.75 18.83
N THR A 81 -8.34 8.78 18.17
CA THR A 81 -9.03 7.66 18.82
C THR A 81 -8.34 6.38 18.38
N VAL A 82 -7.89 5.56 19.32
CA VAL A 82 -7.17 4.31 19.05
C VAL A 82 -7.77 3.16 19.84
N VAL A 83 -7.55 1.93 19.39
CA VAL A 83 -7.98 0.70 20.08
C VAL A 83 -6.79 0.06 20.78
N VAL A 84 -6.87 -0.10 22.10
CA VAL A 84 -5.88 -0.80 22.93
C VAL A 84 -6.62 -1.88 23.73
N GLU A 85 -6.14 -3.12 23.70
CA GLU A 85 -6.78 -4.27 24.37
C GLU A 85 -8.30 -4.42 24.05
N GLY A 86 -8.72 -3.99 22.85
CA GLY A 86 -10.12 -4.01 22.41
C GLY A 86 -10.97 -2.82 22.88
N GLN A 87 -10.43 -1.89 23.67
CA GLN A 87 -11.12 -0.68 24.13
C GLN A 87 -10.69 0.58 23.36
N SER A 88 -11.64 1.47 23.10
CA SER A 88 -11.41 2.73 22.37
C SER A 88 -10.99 3.86 23.32
N HIS A 89 -9.80 4.42 23.10
CA HIS A 89 -9.26 5.53 23.87
C HIS A 89 -9.12 6.79 23.00
N THR A 90 -9.81 7.87 23.36
CA THR A 90 -9.70 9.18 22.69
C THR A 90 -8.74 10.10 23.43
N ILE A 91 -7.60 10.44 22.82
CA ILE A 91 -6.58 11.33 23.40
C ILE A 91 -6.62 12.70 22.69
N LYS A 92 -6.64 13.78 23.47
CA LYS A 92 -6.58 15.16 22.96
C LYS A 92 -5.13 15.53 22.66
N SER A 93 -4.82 15.78 21.39
CA SER A 93 -3.46 16.12 20.97
C SER A 93 -3.46 17.18 19.87
N LYS A 94 -2.38 17.96 19.77
CA LYS A 94 -2.22 18.93 18.70
C LYS A 94 -1.54 18.25 17.52
N LEU A 95 -2.34 17.84 16.54
CA LEU A 95 -1.84 17.30 15.28
C LEU A 95 -1.18 18.40 14.45
N THR A 96 -0.17 18.04 13.66
CA THR A 96 0.55 18.93 12.76
C THR A 96 0.84 18.18 11.46
N GLN A 97 0.34 18.64 10.31
CA GLN A 97 0.78 18.13 9.01
C GLN A 97 2.18 18.68 8.71
N ILE A 98 3.11 17.83 8.26
CA ILE A 98 4.44 18.23 7.76
C ILE A 98 4.76 17.34 6.56
N LYS A 99 4.79 17.93 5.35
CA LYS A 99 5.00 17.22 4.06
C LYS A 99 4.07 15.97 3.94
N GLY A 100 2.76 16.20 3.91
CA GLY A 100 1.67 15.19 3.90
C GLY A 100 1.46 14.43 5.22
N VAL A 101 2.55 14.08 5.91
CA VAL A 101 2.50 13.21 7.09
C VAL A 101 1.88 13.91 8.31
N THR A 102 0.91 13.23 8.95
CA THR A 102 0.35 13.64 10.24
C THR A 102 1.29 13.33 11.40
N TYR A 103 1.86 14.38 11.99
CA TYR A 103 2.67 14.29 13.20
C TYR A 103 1.86 14.58 14.48
N VAL A 104 2.20 13.87 15.55
CA VAL A 104 1.77 14.14 16.93
C VAL A 104 2.96 14.28 17.88
N PRO A 105 2.83 15.07 18.96
CA PRO A 105 3.77 15.05 20.08
C PRO A 105 3.94 13.63 20.64
N ILE A 106 5.19 13.16 20.77
CA ILE A 106 5.50 11.80 21.25
C ILE A 106 4.87 11.46 22.62
N ARG A 107 4.66 12.47 23.48
CA ARG A 107 3.99 12.30 24.78
C ARG A 107 2.57 11.73 24.68
N THR A 108 1.89 11.92 23.54
CA THR A 108 0.53 11.41 23.30
C THR A 108 0.46 9.88 23.38
N PHE A 109 1.58 9.17 23.12
CA PHE A 109 1.64 7.71 23.32
C PHE A 109 1.88 7.29 24.78
N GLY A 110 2.30 8.23 25.63
CA GLY A 110 2.38 8.04 27.09
C GLY A 110 1.07 8.37 27.82
N GLU A 111 0.04 8.80 27.10
CA GLU A 111 -1.34 8.94 27.59
C GLU A 111 -2.17 7.68 27.30
N LEU A 112 -1.56 6.63 26.73
CA LEU A 112 -2.18 5.32 26.45
C LEU A 112 -1.99 4.36 27.63
N PRO A 113 -3.00 3.52 27.94
CA PRO A 113 -2.84 2.47 28.94
C PRO A 113 -1.76 1.48 28.50
N GLY A 114 -1.01 0.96 29.48
CA GLY A 114 0.04 -0.02 29.23
C GLY A 114 1.32 0.52 28.60
N TYR A 115 1.47 1.83 28.33
CA TYR A 115 2.69 2.38 27.70
C TYR A 115 3.40 3.46 28.50
N THR A 116 4.74 3.48 28.42
CA THR A 116 5.59 4.52 29.01
C THR A 116 6.54 5.11 27.98
N VAL A 117 6.87 6.40 28.11
CA VAL A 117 7.81 7.12 27.23
C VAL A 117 9.05 7.50 28.03
N SER A 118 10.24 7.07 27.60
CA SER A 118 11.53 7.46 28.19
C SER A 118 12.42 8.17 27.16
N TRP A 119 13.35 9.02 27.64
CA TRP A 119 14.26 9.78 26.80
C TRP A 119 15.71 9.61 27.26
N ASN A 120 16.55 9.08 26.37
CA ASN A 120 17.99 9.04 26.54
C ASN A 120 18.64 10.18 25.74
N ALA A 121 18.98 11.26 26.44
CA ALA A 121 19.63 12.43 25.85
C ALA A 121 21.01 12.14 25.24
N LYS A 122 21.74 11.15 25.76
CA LYS A 122 23.12 10.81 25.31
C LYS A 122 23.13 10.06 23.98
N SER A 123 22.16 9.17 23.76
CA SER A 123 22.00 8.44 22.49
C SER A 123 20.91 9.01 21.58
N ARG A 124 20.33 10.16 21.96
CA ARG A 124 19.19 10.81 21.28
C ARG A 124 18.08 9.81 20.93
N THR A 125 17.76 8.94 21.88
CA THR A 125 16.82 7.82 21.72
C THR A 125 15.61 8.00 22.62
N ILE A 126 14.43 7.84 22.04
CA ILE A 126 13.17 7.67 22.78
C ILE A 126 12.86 6.19 22.83
N GLN A 127 12.50 5.65 24.00
CA GLN A 127 11.85 4.35 24.09
C GLN A 127 10.37 4.54 24.44
N LEU A 128 9.52 3.88 23.67
CA LEU A 128 8.16 3.51 24.03
C LEU A 128 8.24 2.08 24.55
N VAL A 129 7.83 1.83 25.79
CA VAL A 129 7.86 0.50 26.41
C VAL A 129 6.46 0.13 26.86
N SER A 130 5.94 -0.99 26.35
CA SER A 130 4.74 -1.62 26.89
C SER A 130 5.07 -2.19 28.27
N VAL A 131 4.42 -1.69 29.30
CA VAL A 131 4.45 -2.24 30.65
C VAL A 131 3.71 -3.58 30.61
N PRO A 132 4.33 -4.71 30.99
CA PRO A 132 3.63 -6.00 31.02
C PRO A 132 2.46 -5.93 32.00
N SER A 133 1.26 -6.21 31.50
CA SER A 133 0.06 -6.38 32.32
C SER A 133 0.34 -7.48 33.37
N ALA A 134 0.31 -7.12 34.65
CA ALA A 134 0.58 -8.09 35.71
C ALA A 134 -0.47 -9.22 35.62
N PRO A 135 -0.06 -10.50 35.68
CA PRO A 135 -1.01 -11.60 35.61
C PRO A 135 -2.00 -11.49 36.77
N ALA A 136 -3.29 -11.68 36.48
CA ALA A 136 -4.31 -11.78 37.52
C ALA A 136 -3.93 -12.91 38.48
N ALA A 137 -4.01 -12.65 39.79
CA ALA A 137 -3.65 -13.63 40.79
C ALA A 137 -4.61 -14.84 40.74
N ASP A 138 -4.05 -16.03 40.61
CA ASP A 138 -4.79 -17.30 40.59
C ASP A 138 -5.21 -17.70 42.01
N GLU A 139 -6.36 -17.20 42.47
CA GLU A 139 -6.90 -17.49 43.81
C GLU A 139 -7.52 -18.90 43.89
N THR A 140 -6.67 -19.93 43.90
CA THR A 140 -7.09 -21.33 44.12
C THR A 140 -6.28 -22.04 45.23
N ALA A 141 -6.33 -21.52 46.47
CA ALA A 141 -5.71 -22.16 47.64
C ALA A 141 -6.54 -22.09 48.96
N SER A 142 -7.24 -23.18 49.24
CA SER A 142 -7.80 -23.73 50.51
C SER A 142 -7.79 -22.94 51.84
N SER A 143 -8.96 -22.97 52.51
CA SER A 143 -9.23 -22.58 53.92
C SER A 143 -8.55 -23.49 54.97
N PRO A 144 -8.52 -23.09 56.26
CA PRO A 144 -9.24 -23.92 57.24
C PRO A 144 -9.99 -23.18 58.40
N ALA A 145 -11.29 -23.52 58.53
CA ALA A 145 -12.01 -23.99 59.73
C ALA A 145 -12.39 -23.10 60.95
N ASP A 146 -13.48 -23.55 61.60
CA ASP A 146 -14.12 -23.19 62.90
C ASP A 146 -14.80 -21.80 63.07
N SER A 147 -15.93 -21.64 63.79
CA SER A 147 -16.77 -22.60 64.54
C SER A 147 -18.29 -22.24 64.55
N THR A 148 -19.16 -23.19 64.93
CA THR A 148 -20.65 -23.17 64.99
C THR A 148 -21.21 -22.61 66.34
N PRO A 149 -22.56 -22.52 66.65
CA PRO A 149 -23.73 -23.25 66.12
C PRO A 149 -25.06 -22.46 65.88
N ALA A 150 -26.12 -23.19 65.48
CA ALA A 150 -27.50 -22.73 65.23
C ALA A 150 -28.46 -22.91 66.46
N PRO A 151 -29.78 -22.62 66.36
CA PRO A 151 -30.79 -23.49 65.70
C PRO A 151 -31.79 -22.67 64.81
N ALA A 152 -33.02 -23.04 64.40
CA ALA A 152 -33.97 -24.14 64.68
C ALA A 152 -35.00 -24.39 63.53
N ALA A 153 -35.90 -25.36 63.69
CA ALA A 153 -37.18 -25.57 62.96
C ALA A 153 -38.25 -26.10 63.96
N PRO A 154 -39.59 -26.18 63.67
CA PRO A 154 -40.17 -27.33 62.91
C PRO A 154 -41.58 -27.17 62.23
N THR A 155 -42.00 -28.12 61.35
CA THR A 155 -43.42 -28.59 61.06
C THR A 155 -44.48 -27.55 60.55
N ASP A 156 -45.74 -27.79 60.11
CA ASP A 156 -46.56 -28.89 59.50
C ASP A 156 -47.89 -28.29 58.93
N SER A 157 -48.84 -28.93 58.20
CA SER A 157 -48.86 -30.00 57.16
C SER A 157 -50.32 -30.23 56.62
N ASN A 158 -50.52 -31.25 55.75
CA ASN A 158 -51.77 -32.00 55.45
C ASN A 158 -52.97 -31.45 54.59
N THR A 159 -53.21 -32.11 53.43
CA THR A 159 -54.53 -32.59 52.87
C THR A 159 -55.69 -31.60 52.51
N THR A 160 -56.64 -31.87 51.59
CA THR A 160 -57.11 -33.13 50.92
C THR A 160 -57.77 -32.89 49.53
N ASN A 161 -57.90 -33.96 48.74
CA ASN A 161 -58.81 -34.34 47.60
C ASN A 161 -60.06 -33.49 47.23
N ALA A 162 -60.77 -33.69 46.10
CA ALA A 162 -60.48 -34.08 44.68
C ALA A 162 -61.79 -34.59 44.01
N GLU A 163 -62.23 -34.06 42.85
CA GLU A 163 -63.38 -34.62 42.09
C GLU A 163 -63.37 -34.29 40.57
N LEU A 164 -63.96 -35.17 39.75
CA LEU A 164 -64.17 -35.19 38.28
C LEU A 164 -65.38 -36.14 37.99
N PRO A 165 -66.02 -36.24 36.80
CA PRO A 165 -65.62 -35.77 35.44
C PRO A 165 -66.77 -35.20 34.55
N ALA A 166 -66.49 -34.87 33.27
CA ALA A 166 -67.44 -34.98 32.13
C ALA A 166 -66.71 -34.81 30.76
N VAL A 167 -67.33 -35.24 29.64
CA VAL A 167 -66.77 -35.18 28.26
C VAL A 167 -67.85 -34.81 27.22
N SER A 168 -67.52 -33.94 26.26
CA SER A 168 -68.23 -33.76 24.97
C SER A 168 -67.33 -33.08 23.91
N THR A 169 -67.77 -33.02 22.64
CA THR A 169 -66.92 -32.84 21.42
C THR A 169 -67.31 -31.58 20.59
N PRO A 170 -66.79 -31.34 19.35
CA PRO A 170 -65.42 -30.86 19.05
C PRO A 170 -65.34 -29.68 18.03
N ALA A 171 -64.11 -29.27 17.67
CA ALA A 171 -63.71 -28.49 16.47
C ALA A 171 -64.01 -26.95 16.49
N PRO A 172 -63.31 -26.10 15.70
CA PRO A 172 -62.37 -26.40 14.62
C PRO A 172 -60.91 -25.91 14.79
N THR A 173 -60.08 -26.38 13.86
CA THR A 173 -58.63 -26.14 13.70
C THR A 173 -58.23 -24.68 13.45
N THR A 174 -57.19 -24.22 14.15
CA THR A 174 -56.20 -23.28 13.60
C THR A 174 -54.80 -23.87 13.77
N ALA A 175 -54.01 -23.91 12.70
CA ALA A 175 -52.63 -24.40 12.76
C ALA A 175 -51.68 -23.27 13.18
N PRO A 176 -50.70 -23.50 14.07
CA PRO A 176 -49.68 -22.50 14.36
C PRO A 176 -48.79 -22.30 13.14
N ALA A 177 -48.75 -21.08 12.61
CA ALA A 177 -47.87 -20.75 11.49
C ALA A 177 -46.41 -20.74 11.94
N THR A 178 -45.64 -21.76 11.55
CA THR A 178 -44.18 -21.76 11.70
C THR A 178 -43.58 -20.71 10.78
N THR A 179 -43.34 -19.50 11.31
CA THR A 179 -42.56 -18.47 10.63
C THR A 179 -41.11 -18.93 10.53
N ASN A 180 -40.78 -19.66 9.47
CA ASN A 180 -39.41 -19.90 9.05
C ASN A 180 -38.80 -18.57 8.65
N THR A 181 -38.21 -17.87 9.61
CA THR A 181 -37.44 -16.65 9.39
C THR A 181 -36.16 -17.03 8.66
N THR A 182 -36.23 -17.19 7.34
CA THR A 182 -35.05 -17.33 6.48
C THR A 182 -34.24 -16.05 6.62
N THR A 183 -33.25 -16.08 7.52
CA THR A 183 -32.23 -15.03 7.61
C THR A 183 -31.62 -14.89 6.23
N ALA A 184 -31.86 -13.75 5.56
CA ALA A 184 -31.16 -13.45 4.33
C ALA A 184 -29.65 -13.52 4.62
N PRO A 185 -28.85 -14.18 3.76
CA PRO A 185 -27.41 -14.20 3.97
C PRO A 185 -26.91 -12.76 4.09
N ALA A 186 -26.06 -12.50 5.08
CA ALA A 186 -25.42 -11.20 5.20
C ALA A 186 -24.80 -10.82 3.85
N PRO A 187 -24.89 -9.55 3.41
CA PRO A 187 -24.34 -9.14 2.13
C PRO A 187 -22.88 -9.54 2.09
N VAL A 188 -22.53 -10.45 1.17
CA VAL A 188 -21.16 -10.89 0.98
C VAL A 188 -20.33 -9.63 0.75
N GLN A 189 -19.30 -9.43 1.57
CA GLN A 189 -18.41 -8.28 1.44
C GLN A 189 -17.59 -8.48 0.17
N THR A 190 -18.16 -8.08 -0.96
CA THR A 190 -17.51 -8.13 -2.27
C THR A 190 -16.37 -7.12 -2.24
N GLY A 191 -15.15 -7.62 -2.01
CA GLY A 191 -13.94 -6.84 -2.17
C GLY A 191 -13.81 -6.25 -3.57
N ALA A 192 -12.82 -5.40 -3.74
CA ALA A 192 -12.52 -4.72 -5.00
C ALA A 192 -12.58 -5.67 -6.21
N ARG A 193 -13.35 -5.29 -7.25
CA ARG A 193 -13.50 -6.09 -8.47
C ARG A 193 -12.17 -6.30 -9.17
N GLY A 194 -11.38 -5.23 -9.26
CA GLY A 194 -10.07 -5.22 -9.92
C GLY A 194 -10.14 -5.68 -11.38
N PHE A 195 -8.97 -6.00 -11.92
CA PHE A 195 -8.80 -6.52 -13.26
C PHE A 195 -8.17 -7.91 -13.19
N MET A 196 -8.92 -8.96 -13.56
CA MET A 196 -8.40 -10.32 -13.62
C MET A 196 -9.02 -11.15 -14.74
N TRP A 197 -8.17 -11.86 -15.48
CA TRP A 197 -8.56 -12.83 -16.51
C TRP A 197 -7.87 -14.18 -16.29
N GLU A 198 -8.39 -15.21 -16.92
CA GLU A 198 -7.85 -16.58 -16.94
C GLU A 198 -7.60 -17.01 -18.38
N VAL A 199 -6.44 -17.64 -18.62
CA VAL A 199 -6.08 -18.28 -19.89
C VAL A 199 -5.63 -19.70 -19.58
N LYS A 200 -6.11 -20.69 -20.34
CA LYS A 200 -5.79 -22.11 -20.15
C LYS A 200 -5.30 -22.75 -21.44
N SER A 201 -4.15 -23.44 -21.37
CA SER A 201 -3.56 -24.13 -22.51
C SER A 201 -2.58 -25.20 -22.04
N ASN A 202 -2.47 -26.32 -22.77
CA ASN A 202 -1.51 -27.41 -22.54
C ASN A 202 -1.44 -27.98 -21.10
N GLY A 203 -2.53 -27.86 -20.33
CA GLY A 203 -2.62 -28.27 -18.92
C GLY A 203 -2.28 -27.15 -17.91
N ASN A 204 -1.73 -26.04 -18.40
CA ASN A 204 -1.37 -24.89 -17.59
C ASN A 204 -2.54 -23.90 -17.45
N THR A 205 -2.52 -23.15 -16.36
CA THR A 205 -3.41 -21.99 -16.13
C THR A 205 -2.57 -20.74 -15.93
N VAL A 206 -2.93 -19.66 -16.61
CA VAL A 206 -2.35 -18.34 -16.38
C VAL A 206 -3.47 -17.42 -15.90
N TYR A 207 -3.33 -16.90 -14.68
CA TYR A 207 -4.14 -15.80 -14.18
C TYR A 207 -3.44 -14.49 -14.51
N LEU A 208 -4.16 -13.60 -15.18
CA LEU A 208 -3.68 -12.30 -15.65
C LEU A 208 -4.33 -11.23 -14.77
N VAL A 209 -3.58 -10.57 -13.90
CA VAL A 209 -4.04 -9.58 -12.93
C VAL A 209 -3.50 -8.19 -13.27
N GLY A 210 -4.42 -7.25 -13.53
CA GLY A 210 -4.12 -5.83 -13.67
C GLY A 210 -3.89 -5.19 -12.31
N SER A 211 -2.67 -4.70 -12.04
CA SER A 211 -2.31 -4.00 -10.80
C SER A 211 -2.55 -2.48 -10.87
N ILE A 212 -2.43 -1.85 -9.71
CA ILE A 212 -2.25 -0.41 -9.52
C ILE A 212 -1.20 -0.24 -8.43
N HIS A 213 -0.24 0.66 -8.64
CA HIS A 213 0.98 0.76 -7.81
C HIS A 213 0.76 1.43 -6.45
N VAL A 214 -0.39 2.08 -6.25
CA VAL A 214 -0.81 2.66 -4.97
C VAL A 214 -2.25 2.24 -4.67
N ALA A 215 -2.57 2.00 -3.39
CA ALA A 215 -3.91 1.65 -2.94
C ALA A 215 -4.17 2.16 -1.51
N ASP A 216 -5.42 2.19 -1.08
CA ASP A 216 -5.81 2.50 0.31
C ASP A 216 -6.29 1.23 1.06
N ASP A 217 -6.59 1.35 2.36
CA ASP A 217 -7.09 0.25 3.19
C ASP A 217 -8.43 -0.35 2.66
N SER A 218 -9.20 0.37 1.83
CA SER A 218 -10.52 -0.06 1.30
C SER A 218 -10.45 -1.04 0.14
N PHE A 219 -9.26 -1.25 -0.45
CA PHE A 219 -9.03 -2.32 -1.43
C PHE A 219 -9.11 -3.71 -0.79
N TYR A 220 -8.92 -3.81 0.53
CA TYR A 220 -8.68 -5.06 1.24
C TYR A 220 -9.83 -5.46 2.18
N PRO A 221 -10.14 -6.77 2.31
CA PRO A 221 -9.54 -7.89 1.58
C PRO A 221 -9.90 -7.89 0.09
N LEU A 222 -8.99 -8.40 -0.74
CA LEU A 222 -9.28 -8.65 -2.16
C LEU A 222 -10.39 -9.70 -2.28
N ARG A 223 -11.06 -9.75 -3.44
CA ARG A 223 -12.05 -10.81 -3.66
C ARG A 223 -11.43 -12.20 -3.60
N GLN A 224 -12.24 -13.16 -3.18
CA GLN A 224 -11.87 -14.56 -3.03
C GLN A 224 -11.26 -15.16 -4.30
N GLU A 225 -11.66 -14.73 -5.51
CA GLU A 225 -11.06 -15.27 -6.75
C GLU A 225 -9.57 -14.94 -6.87
N TYR A 226 -9.11 -13.75 -6.44
CA TYR A 226 -7.68 -13.41 -6.41
C TYR A 226 -6.92 -14.26 -5.39
N GLU A 227 -7.49 -14.39 -4.19
CA GLU A 227 -6.89 -15.15 -3.09
C GLU A 227 -6.78 -16.64 -3.42
N GLN A 228 -7.78 -17.21 -4.12
CA GLN A 228 -7.73 -18.59 -4.62
C GLN A 228 -6.72 -18.76 -5.76
N ALA A 229 -6.79 -17.92 -6.78
CA ALA A 229 -5.85 -17.96 -7.92
C ALA A 229 -4.38 -17.79 -7.49
N PHE A 230 -4.10 -16.99 -6.45
CA PHE A 230 -2.78 -16.86 -5.86
C PHE A 230 -2.42 -17.97 -4.85
N ALA A 231 -3.41 -18.57 -4.17
CA ALA A 231 -3.16 -19.71 -3.28
C ALA A 231 -2.80 -20.99 -4.02
N GLU A 232 -3.22 -21.14 -5.27
CA GLU A 232 -2.90 -22.28 -6.13
C GLU A 232 -1.71 -22.05 -7.08
N ALA A 233 -1.03 -20.91 -7.00
CA ALA A 233 0.02 -20.52 -7.95
C ALA A 233 1.39 -21.18 -7.67
N ASP A 234 2.02 -21.75 -8.70
CA ASP A 234 3.40 -22.25 -8.68
C ASP A 234 4.45 -21.12 -8.77
N SER A 235 4.08 -19.96 -9.30
CA SER A 235 4.96 -18.79 -9.44
C SER A 235 4.19 -17.48 -9.58
N LEU A 236 4.81 -16.40 -9.10
CA LEU A 236 4.40 -15.03 -9.36
C LEU A 236 5.25 -14.46 -10.50
N SER A 237 4.61 -14.02 -11.58
CA SER A 237 5.25 -13.20 -12.61
C SER A 237 4.87 -11.74 -12.43
N VAL A 238 5.84 -10.84 -12.51
CA VAL A 238 5.68 -9.38 -12.39
C VAL A 238 6.46 -8.68 -13.50
N GLU A 239 6.21 -7.39 -13.74
CA GLU A 239 6.95 -6.62 -14.75
C GLU A 239 8.46 -6.66 -14.47
N VAL A 240 8.89 -6.21 -13.29
CA VAL A 240 10.27 -6.35 -12.81
C VAL A 240 10.26 -7.05 -11.46
N ASP A 241 11.19 -8.00 -11.28
CA ASP A 241 11.32 -8.73 -10.03
C ASP A 241 12.18 -7.95 -9.02
N ILE A 242 11.49 -7.10 -8.27
CA ILE A 242 12.08 -6.19 -7.29
C ILE A 242 12.80 -6.91 -6.13
N THR A 243 12.60 -8.23 -5.97
CA THR A 243 13.16 -9.01 -4.84
C THR A 243 14.63 -9.39 -5.04
N LYS A 244 15.11 -9.38 -6.29
CA LYS A 244 16.46 -9.84 -6.66
C LYS A 244 17.50 -8.72 -6.69
N ASP A 245 17.09 -7.51 -7.04
CA ASP A 245 17.98 -6.35 -7.12
C ASP A 245 18.31 -5.80 -5.71
N THR A 246 19.32 -4.93 -5.60
CA THR A 246 19.59 -4.16 -4.37
C THR A 246 19.44 -2.67 -4.62
N SER A 247 19.22 -1.88 -3.56
CA SER A 247 19.08 -0.43 -3.70
C SER A 247 20.37 0.24 -4.17
N GLU A 248 21.52 -0.43 -3.99
CA GLU A 248 22.81 0.03 -4.47
C GLU A 248 22.99 -0.26 -5.97
N ASP A 249 22.55 -1.44 -6.44
CA ASP A 249 22.57 -1.80 -7.86
C ASP A 249 21.61 -0.94 -8.68
N PHE A 250 20.35 -0.79 -8.22
CA PHE A 250 19.37 0.12 -8.84
C PHE A 250 19.90 1.56 -8.93
N GLN A 251 20.41 2.10 -7.81
CA GLN A 251 20.96 3.45 -7.78
C GLN A 251 22.15 3.58 -8.75
N LYS A 252 22.99 2.55 -8.86
CA LYS A 252 24.11 2.51 -9.79
C LYS A 252 23.65 2.49 -11.26
N HIS A 253 22.64 1.69 -11.63
CA HIS A 253 22.12 1.68 -13.00
C HIS A 253 21.47 3.02 -13.39
N VAL A 254 20.76 3.68 -12.47
CA VAL A 254 20.20 5.02 -12.70
C VAL A 254 21.30 6.08 -12.79
N LEU A 255 22.39 5.98 -12.02
CA LEU A 255 23.54 6.89 -12.15
C LEU A 255 24.31 6.67 -13.47
N ASP A 256 24.51 5.42 -13.89
CA ASP A 256 25.21 5.09 -15.13
C ASP A 256 24.39 5.47 -16.37
N THR A 257 23.11 5.11 -16.39
CA THR A 257 22.21 5.38 -17.52
C THR A 257 21.74 6.84 -17.53
N GLY A 258 21.40 7.40 -16.37
CA GLY A 258 20.66 8.66 -16.23
C GLY A 258 21.51 9.92 -16.10
N MET A 259 22.85 9.82 -16.09
CA MET A 259 23.74 10.98 -16.04
C MET A 259 24.31 11.36 -17.42
N TYR A 260 24.81 12.59 -17.52
CA TYR A 260 25.65 13.05 -18.63
C TYR A 260 27.13 12.74 -18.36
N HIS A 261 27.76 12.03 -19.30
CA HIS A 261 29.17 11.62 -19.24
C HIS A 261 30.07 12.31 -20.29
N ASP A 262 29.47 13.06 -21.21
CA ASP A 262 30.13 13.83 -22.27
C ASP A 262 30.60 15.23 -21.83
N GLY A 263 30.26 15.63 -20.59
CA GLY A 263 30.53 16.96 -20.05
C GLY A 263 29.43 18.00 -20.35
N SER A 264 28.34 17.60 -21.02
CA SER A 264 27.13 18.41 -21.10
C SER A 264 26.36 18.40 -19.78
N THR A 265 25.34 19.26 -19.68
CA THR A 265 24.47 19.40 -18.50
C THR A 265 23.01 19.45 -18.92
N LEU A 266 22.07 19.24 -18.00
CA LEU A 266 20.62 19.35 -18.25
C LEU A 266 20.26 20.66 -18.97
N ARG A 267 20.93 21.77 -18.62
CA ARG A 267 20.78 23.10 -19.25
C ARG A 267 21.16 23.16 -20.74
N ASN A 268 21.81 22.14 -21.27
CA ASN A 268 22.15 22.02 -22.70
C ASN A 268 21.07 21.29 -23.51
N HIS A 269 20.18 20.54 -22.85
CA HIS A 269 19.24 19.60 -23.47
C HIS A 269 17.76 19.92 -23.21
N ILE A 270 17.47 20.93 -22.40
CA ILE A 270 16.12 21.50 -22.23
C ILE A 270 16.13 23.01 -22.43
N SER A 271 14.98 23.58 -22.82
CA SER A 271 14.83 25.02 -22.97
C SER A 271 15.09 25.79 -21.67
N THR A 272 15.53 27.04 -21.81
CA THR A 272 15.75 27.96 -20.68
C THR A 272 14.52 28.08 -19.77
N TYR A 273 13.31 28.04 -20.35
CA TYR A 273 12.07 28.13 -19.58
C TYR A 273 11.89 26.92 -18.65
N THR A 274 12.05 25.70 -19.17
CA THR A 274 11.93 24.46 -18.39
C THR A 274 13.01 24.37 -17.33
N TYR A 275 14.24 24.76 -17.67
CA TYR A 275 15.36 24.82 -16.71
C TYR A 275 15.11 25.84 -15.57
N GLU A 276 14.66 27.05 -15.88
CA GLU A 276 14.32 28.04 -14.84
C GLU A 276 13.14 27.60 -13.98
N LYS A 277 12.15 26.89 -14.55
CA LYS A 277 11.01 26.36 -13.80
C LYS A 277 11.42 25.23 -12.86
N LEU A 278 12.26 24.31 -13.33
CA LEU A 278 12.90 23.28 -12.52
C LEU A 278 13.69 23.91 -11.37
N GLY A 279 14.50 24.94 -11.66
CA GLY A 279 15.28 25.65 -10.64
C GLY A 279 14.42 26.19 -9.50
N ARG A 280 13.28 26.83 -9.81
CA ARG A 280 12.33 27.34 -8.80
C ARG A 280 11.69 26.22 -7.98
N ILE A 281 11.31 25.10 -8.61
CA ILE A 281 10.67 23.96 -7.93
C ILE A 281 11.67 23.20 -7.02
N LEU A 282 12.93 23.12 -7.42
CA LEU A 282 14.02 22.62 -6.57
C LEU A 282 14.25 23.53 -5.35
N GLU A 283 14.32 24.86 -5.54
CA GLU A 283 14.50 25.82 -4.44
C GLU A 283 13.31 25.83 -3.46
N ALA A 284 12.08 25.63 -3.94
CA ALA A 284 10.90 25.43 -3.11
C ALA A 284 10.92 24.12 -2.29
N ASN A 285 11.76 23.15 -2.67
CA ASN A 285 11.90 21.83 -2.03
C ASN A 285 13.23 21.67 -1.26
N ASP A 286 13.78 22.77 -0.74
CA ASP A 286 15.03 22.80 0.04
C ASP A 286 16.30 22.41 -0.77
N MET A 287 16.23 22.32 -2.11
CA MET A 287 17.34 21.95 -3.00
C MET A 287 17.95 23.17 -3.70
N LYS A 288 19.14 23.00 -4.31
CA LYS A 288 19.73 24.04 -5.17
C LYS A 288 19.07 24.01 -6.55
N SER A 289 18.88 25.16 -7.18
CA SER A 289 18.33 25.25 -8.55
C SER A 289 19.12 24.44 -9.59
N GLY A 290 20.45 24.38 -9.47
CA GLY A 290 21.32 23.52 -10.29
C GLY A 290 21.63 22.14 -9.69
N ALA A 291 20.81 21.62 -8.77
CA ALA A 291 21.08 20.34 -8.11
C ALA A 291 21.07 19.14 -9.07
N LEU A 292 20.35 19.25 -10.19
CA LEU A 292 20.13 18.17 -11.15
C LEU A 292 20.94 18.32 -12.45
N ASP A 293 21.86 19.29 -12.55
CA ASP A 293 22.58 19.64 -13.78
C ASP A 293 23.31 18.49 -14.48
N ARG A 294 23.69 17.43 -13.74
CA ARG A 294 24.39 16.26 -14.29
C ARG A 294 23.47 15.11 -14.71
N PHE A 295 22.17 15.27 -14.58
CA PHE A 295 21.16 14.24 -14.85
C PHE A 295 20.34 14.59 -16.10
N LYS A 296 19.92 13.55 -16.82
CA LYS A 296 19.03 13.66 -18.00
C LYS A 296 17.60 14.04 -17.58
N PRO A 297 16.78 14.62 -18.48
CA PRO A 297 15.46 15.11 -18.12
C PRO A 297 14.54 14.03 -17.54
N TRP A 298 14.64 12.77 -17.99
CA TRP A 298 13.85 11.66 -17.42
C TRP A 298 14.15 11.42 -15.92
N VAL A 299 15.39 11.61 -15.48
CA VAL A 299 15.74 11.50 -14.05
C VAL A 299 15.25 12.73 -13.28
N ALA A 300 15.33 13.91 -13.90
CA ALA A 300 14.84 15.15 -13.29
C ALA A 300 13.31 15.13 -13.12
N GLU A 301 12.59 14.59 -14.11
CA GLU A 301 11.15 14.33 -14.07
C GLU A 301 10.84 13.41 -12.89
N MET A 302 11.45 12.22 -12.85
CA MET A 302 11.27 11.25 -11.78
C MET A 302 11.55 11.84 -10.39
N ILE A 303 12.59 12.67 -10.24
CA ILE A 303 12.87 13.35 -8.96
C ILE A 303 11.77 14.36 -8.61
N VAL A 304 11.33 15.20 -9.55
CA VAL A 304 10.32 16.24 -9.30
C VAL A 304 8.94 15.65 -9.03
N SER A 305 8.55 14.56 -9.70
CA SER A 305 7.30 13.85 -9.42
C SER A 305 7.20 13.40 -7.96
N SER A 306 8.33 13.08 -7.32
CA SER A 306 8.39 12.76 -5.88
C SER A 306 8.20 13.94 -4.90
N PHE A 307 8.07 15.17 -5.40
CA PHE A 307 7.82 16.35 -4.57
C PHE A 307 6.32 16.66 -4.39
N ALA A 308 5.44 15.97 -5.11
CA ALA A 308 3.99 16.16 -4.98
C ALA A 308 3.53 15.81 -3.54
N PRO A 309 2.68 16.64 -2.89
CA PRO A 309 2.11 16.30 -1.58
C PRO A 309 1.13 15.12 -1.68
N ASP A 310 1.56 13.96 -1.19
CA ASP A 310 0.72 12.80 -0.89
C ASP A 310 -0.16 13.10 0.34
N ASP A 311 -1.35 13.65 0.06
CA ASP A 311 -2.46 13.83 1.01
C ASP A 311 -3.68 12.94 0.64
N SER A 312 -3.59 12.10 -0.41
CA SER A 312 -4.71 11.29 -0.93
C SER A 312 -5.16 10.16 0.01
N GLY A 313 -4.22 9.66 0.81
CA GLY A 313 -4.39 8.51 1.69
C GLY A 313 -4.11 7.15 1.03
N TYR A 314 -3.67 7.15 -0.23
CA TYR A 314 -3.15 5.97 -0.92
C TYR A 314 -1.72 5.66 -0.43
N ASP A 315 -1.24 4.45 -0.70
CA ASP A 315 0.10 4.01 -0.27
C ASP A 315 0.69 2.99 -1.24
N ALA A 316 1.93 3.22 -1.69
CA ALA A 316 2.67 2.25 -2.50
C ALA A 316 2.92 0.93 -1.75
N ASP A 317 3.03 0.95 -0.41
CA ASP A 317 3.13 -0.28 0.38
C ASP A 317 1.86 -1.16 0.34
N LEU A 318 0.74 -0.60 -0.14
CA LEU A 318 -0.54 -1.28 -0.36
C LEU A 318 -0.84 -1.56 -1.84
N GLY A 319 0.00 -1.11 -2.78
CA GLY A 319 -0.14 -1.36 -4.22
C GLY A 319 -0.27 -2.86 -4.54
N ILE A 320 -1.06 -3.19 -5.57
CA ILE A 320 -1.52 -4.56 -5.84
C ILE A 320 -0.35 -5.49 -6.24
N ASP A 321 0.58 -4.98 -7.05
CA ASP A 321 1.85 -5.65 -7.37
C ASP A 321 2.68 -5.92 -6.12
N LEU A 322 3.02 -4.88 -5.35
CA LEU A 322 3.83 -5.03 -4.14
C LEU A 322 3.14 -5.90 -3.06
N HIS A 323 1.81 -5.92 -3.00
CA HIS A 323 1.03 -6.83 -2.16
C HIS A 323 1.25 -8.30 -2.54
N PHE A 324 1.17 -8.64 -3.83
CA PHE A 324 1.43 -10.00 -4.28
C PHE A 324 2.91 -10.39 -4.20
N ILE A 325 3.85 -9.46 -4.44
CA ILE A 325 5.29 -9.69 -4.22
C ILE A 325 5.56 -10.05 -2.76
N LYS A 326 5.04 -9.27 -1.79
CA LYS A 326 5.17 -9.57 -0.36
C LYS A 326 4.55 -10.93 0.00
N LYS A 327 3.36 -11.24 -0.53
CA LYS A 327 2.73 -12.56 -0.35
C LYS A 327 3.49 -13.72 -1.01
N ALA A 328 4.33 -13.46 -2.00
CA ALA A 328 5.19 -14.48 -2.61
C ALA A 328 6.45 -14.70 -1.76
N GLU A 329 7.08 -13.63 -1.25
CA GLU A 329 8.14 -13.72 -0.23
C GLU A 329 7.63 -14.49 1.02
N ASP A 330 6.45 -14.16 1.55
CA ASP A 330 5.84 -14.79 2.73
C ASP A 330 5.47 -16.28 2.54
N LYS A 331 5.51 -16.80 1.31
CA LYS A 331 5.16 -18.19 0.95
C LYS A 331 6.28 -18.97 0.26
N ASP A 332 7.48 -18.39 0.11
CA ASP A 332 8.57 -18.94 -0.72
C ASP A 332 8.17 -19.24 -2.20
N ILE A 333 7.17 -18.50 -2.74
CA ILE A 333 6.74 -18.66 -4.14
C ILE A 333 7.73 -17.96 -5.07
N PRO A 334 8.26 -18.62 -6.12
CA PRO A 334 9.19 -18.00 -7.06
C PRO A 334 8.63 -16.76 -7.75
N VAL A 335 9.34 -15.64 -7.61
CA VAL A 335 9.09 -14.39 -8.35
C VAL A 335 9.89 -14.38 -9.66
N ILE A 336 9.26 -13.93 -10.75
CA ILE A 336 9.78 -13.97 -12.13
C ILE A 336 9.53 -12.62 -12.83
N GLY A 337 10.58 -12.00 -13.35
CA GLY A 337 10.49 -10.76 -14.15
C GLY A 337 10.07 -11.02 -15.61
N LEU A 338 8.98 -10.40 -16.04
CA LEU A 338 8.58 -10.32 -17.45
C LEU A 338 9.45 -9.33 -18.23
N GLU A 339 10.14 -8.43 -17.54
CA GLU A 339 11.14 -7.49 -18.07
C GLU A 339 12.37 -7.49 -17.16
N THR A 340 13.24 -6.49 -17.28
CA THR A 340 14.33 -6.20 -16.33
C THR A 340 14.40 -4.72 -16.01
N GLU A 341 14.87 -4.35 -14.82
CA GLU A 341 15.14 -2.96 -14.43
C GLU A 341 15.95 -2.22 -15.51
N GLU A 342 17.08 -2.80 -15.93
CA GLU A 342 17.96 -2.29 -16.99
C GLU A 342 17.23 -2.09 -18.35
N SER A 343 16.19 -2.88 -18.66
CA SER A 343 15.39 -2.67 -19.88
C SER A 343 14.46 -1.46 -19.77
N GLN A 344 13.83 -1.24 -18.62
CA GLN A 344 12.97 -0.08 -18.37
C GLN A 344 13.78 1.21 -18.25
N LEU A 345 14.93 1.20 -17.56
CA LEU A 345 15.82 2.37 -17.47
C LEU A 345 16.39 2.78 -18.85
N ARG A 346 16.76 1.80 -19.70
CA ARG A 346 17.16 2.08 -21.08
C ARG A 346 16.03 2.63 -21.93
N MET A 347 14.79 2.16 -21.75
CA MET A 347 13.62 2.72 -22.43
C MET A 347 13.47 4.21 -22.10
N LEU A 348 13.43 4.58 -20.82
CA LEU A 348 13.31 5.98 -20.37
C LEU A 348 14.44 6.87 -20.92
N ASN A 349 15.67 6.33 -20.97
CA ASN A 349 16.84 7.02 -21.49
C ASN A 349 16.84 7.18 -23.02
N ASN A 350 16.21 6.27 -23.75
CA ASN A 350 16.24 6.23 -25.22
C ASN A 350 15.11 7.04 -25.86
N PHE A 351 14.23 7.67 -25.07
CA PHE A 351 13.30 8.69 -25.55
C PHE A 351 14.06 9.87 -26.18
N SER A 352 13.47 10.45 -27.22
CA SER A 352 13.96 11.67 -27.86
C SER A 352 14.11 12.84 -26.86
N ASP A 353 15.07 13.73 -27.09
CA ASP A 353 15.29 14.91 -26.22
C ASP A 353 14.02 15.78 -26.14
N GLU A 354 13.25 15.85 -27.22
CA GLU A 354 11.95 16.54 -27.27
C GLU A 354 10.93 15.88 -26.33
N LEU A 355 10.78 14.55 -26.36
CA LEU A 355 9.87 13.86 -25.43
C LEU A 355 10.38 13.93 -23.99
N GLN A 356 11.68 13.84 -23.75
CA GLN A 356 12.26 13.96 -22.42
C GLN A 356 12.05 15.36 -21.82
N GLU A 357 12.25 16.45 -22.59
CA GLU A 357 11.86 17.79 -22.13
C GLU A 357 10.35 17.88 -21.91
N LYS A 358 9.52 17.33 -22.82
CA LYS A 358 8.06 17.43 -22.76
C LYS A 358 7.45 16.73 -21.54
N LEU A 359 7.95 15.55 -21.17
CA LEU A 359 7.57 14.84 -19.95
C LEU A 359 7.97 15.65 -18.70
N LEU A 360 9.23 16.09 -18.62
CA LEU A 360 9.71 16.96 -17.53
C LEU A 360 8.87 18.25 -17.42
N TYR A 361 8.57 18.90 -18.54
CA TYR A 361 7.73 20.10 -18.59
C TYR A 361 6.32 19.82 -18.07
N SER A 362 5.70 18.70 -18.46
CA SER A 362 4.36 18.29 -18.01
C SER A 362 4.32 18.12 -16.49
N THR A 363 5.30 17.39 -15.94
CA THR A 363 5.50 17.22 -14.49
C THR A 363 5.73 18.56 -13.79
N LEU A 364 6.60 19.43 -14.32
CA LEU A 364 6.80 20.79 -13.78
C LEU A 364 5.54 21.67 -13.87
N ALA A 365 4.62 21.38 -14.80
CA ALA A 365 3.36 22.08 -14.99
C ALA A 365 2.19 21.50 -14.18
N SER A 366 2.42 20.57 -13.25
CA SER A 366 1.46 20.27 -12.17
C SER A 366 1.60 21.28 -11.01
N PHE A 367 2.81 21.80 -10.77
CA PHE A 367 3.17 22.70 -9.66
C PHE A 367 2.79 24.18 -9.87
N ASP A 368 2.17 24.57 -10.99
CA ASP A 368 1.72 25.95 -11.20
C ASP A 368 0.49 26.27 -10.32
N ASP A 369 0.50 27.40 -9.61
CA ASP A 369 -0.55 27.78 -8.64
C ASP A 369 -1.98 27.69 -9.20
N ASN A 370 -2.16 27.95 -10.50
CA ASN A 370 -3.46 27.88 -11.18
C ASN A 370 -4.09 26.47 -11.20
N LYS A 371 -3.32 25.40 -10.94
CA LYS A 371 -3.83 24.02 -10.83
C LYS A 371 -4.17 23.59 -9.40
N GLN A 372 -3.93 24.42 -8.37
CA GLN A 372 -4.29 24.10 -6.97
C GLN A 372 -5.80 23.92 -6.73
N ASN A 373 -6.64 24.13 -7.75
CA ASN A 373 -8.08 23.87 -7.74
C ASN A 373 -8.49 22.48 -8.28
N GLN A 374 -7.55 21.65 -8.77
CA GLN A 374 -7.71 20.20 -8.80
C GLN A 374 -6.69 19.61 -7.81
N PRO A 375 -7.11 19.16 -6.61
CA PRO A 375 -6.21 18.49 -5.69
C PRO A 375 -5.75 17.16 -6.30
N ALA A 376 -4.47 16.78 -6.07
CA ALA A 376 -3.93 15.48 -6.51
C ALA A 376 -4.75 14.29 -5.95
N ASP A 377 -5.41 14.52 -4.81
CA ASP A 377 -6.46 13.72 -4.19
C ASP A 377 -7.50 13.14 -5.17
N ASP A 378 -7.93 13.92 -6.18
CA ASP A 378 -8.98 13.50 -7.11
C ASP A 378 -8.48 12.39 -8.07
N HIS A 379 -7.28 12.52 -8.63
CA HIS A 379 -6.78 11.61 -9.68
C HIS A 379 -6.45 10.21 -9.14
N GLU A 380 -5.82 10.10 -7.97
CA GLU A 380 -5.55 8.79 -7.36
C GLU A 380 -6.85 8.11 -6.89
N LYS A 381 -7.85 8.89 -6.47
CA LYS A 381 -9.20 8.36 -6.20
C LYS A 381 -9.92 7.91 -7.46
N GLU A 382 -9.83 8.64 -8.57
CA GLU A 382 -10.41 8.22 -9.86
C GLU A 382 -9.81 6.90 -10.35
N LEU A 383 -8.47 6.77 -10.32
CA LEU A 383 -7.78 5.51 -10.66
C LEU A 383 -8.11 4.38 -9.67
N GLY A 384 -8.24 4.71 -8.38
CA GLY A 384 -8.56 3.74 -7.34
C GLY A 384 -10.00 3.23 -7.40
N GLU A 385 -10.97 4.10 -7.66
CA GLU A 385 -12.37 3.68 -7.87
C GLU A 385 -12.55 2.95 -9.20
N MET A 386 -11.84 3.35 -10.28
CA MET A 386 -11.75 2.57 -11.52
C MET A 386 -11.26 1.14 -11.24
N TRP A 387 -10.23 0.97 -10.41
CA TRP A 387 -9.73 -0.35 -10.04
C TRP A 387 -10.71 -1.12 -9.13
N LYS A 388 -11.24 -0.47 -8.09
CA LYS A 388 -12.19 -1.10 -7.15
C LYS A 388 -13.50 -1.52 -7.81
N THR A 389 -13.99 -0.77 -8.80
CA THR A 389 -15.16 -1.14 -9.62
C THR A 389 -14.82 -2.12 -10.76
N GLY A 390 -13.57 -2.13 -11.23
CA GLY A 390 -13.12 -2.92 -12.38
C GLY A 390 -13.64 -2.37 -13.71
N ASP A 391 -13.79 -1.05 -13.83
CA ASP A 391 -14.34 -0.38 -15.02
C ASP A 391 -13.33 -0.41 -16.18
N GLU A 392 -13.57 -1.36 -17.10
CA GLU A 392 -12.77 -1.55 -18.32
C GLU A 392 -12.90 -0.37 -19.32
N LYS A 393 -13.99 0.41 -19.27
CA LYS A 393 -14.13 1.61 -20.11
C LYS A 393 -13.27 2.75 -19.56
N ALA A 394 -13.34 3.02 -18.26
CA ALA A 394 -12.50 4.03 -17.61
C ALA A 394 -11.02 3.67 -17.76
N LEU A 395 -10.65 2.40 -17.59
CA LEU A 395 -9.29 1.92 -17.83
C LEU A 395 -8.85 2.11 -19.30
N MET A 396 -9.73 1.84 -20.27
CA MET A 396 -9.45 2.15 -21.67
C MET A 396 -9.31 3.65 -21.94
N GLU A 397 -10.07 4.50 -21.26
CA GLU A 397 -10.04 5.96 -21.43
C GLU A 397 -8.72 6.55 -20.88
N VAL A 398 -8.29 6.12 -19.69
CA VAL A 398 -6.97 6.42 -19.11
C VAL A 398 -5.84 5.90 -20.01
N THR A 399 -5.91 4.64 -20.45
CA THR A 399 -4.89 4.02 -21.32
C THR A 399 -4.76 4.77 -22.65
N ASN A 400 -5.90 5.07 -23.30
CA ASN A 400 -5.93 5.81 -24.57
C ASN A 400 -5.41 7.25 -24.45
N SER A 401 -5.47 7.88 -23.28
CA SER A 401 -4.90 9.22 -23.08
C SER A 401 -3.39 9.27 -23.34
N SER A 402 -2.68 8.17 -23.09
CA SER A 402 -1.24 8.06 -23.39
C SER A 402 -0.92 7.99 -24.89
N MET A 403 -1.89 7.63 -25.73
CA MET A 403 -1.74 7.56 -27.20
C MET A 403 -1.55 8.93 -27.86
N VAL A 404 -1.76 10.03 -27.13
CA VAL A 404 -1.49 11.40 -27.59
C VAL A 404 0.01 11.61 -27.89
N GLU A 405 0.89 10.83 -27.24
CA GLU A 405 2.34 10.88 -27.43
C GLU A 405 2.83 9.56 -28.07
N PRO A 406 2.96 9.45 -29.41
CA PRO A 406 3.14 8.16 -30.08
C PRO A 406 4.42 7.41 -29.71
N GLU A 407 5.50 8.13 -29.44
CA GLU A 407 6.77 7.56 -28.95
C GLU A 407 6.62 6.97 -27.54
N TYR A 408 5.94 7.70 -26.64
CA TYR A 408 5.65 7.24 -25.29
C TYR A 408 4.72 6.02 -25.29
N HIS A 409 3.60 6.07 -26.02
CA HIS A 409 2.67 4.92 -26.17
C HIS A 409 3.38 3.68 -26.73
N LYS A 410 4.20 3.85 -27.77
CA LYS A 410 4.94 2.74 -28.38
C LYS A 410 5.90 2.09 -27.39
N ALA A 411 6.67 2.90 -26.66
CA ALA A 411 7.66 2.40 -25.71
C ALA A 411 7.01 1.80 -24.45
N ILE A 412 6.06 2.51 -23.84
CA ILE A 412 5.48 2.17 -22.53
C ILE A 412 4.47 1.05 -22.65
N LEU A 413 3.66 1.00 -23.71
CA LEU A 413 2.62 -0.01 -23.90
C LEU A 413 2.97 -1.00 -25.01
N VAL A 414 3.14 -0.56 -26.26
CA VAL A 414 3.20 -1.49 -27.42
C VAL A 414 4.37 -2.48 -27.33
N ASP A 415 5.60 -1.98 -27.22
CA ASP A 415 6.80 -2.83 -27.24
C ASP A 415 6.88 -3.72 -26.00
N ARG A 416 6.47 -3.19 -24.84
CA ARG A 416 6.43 -3.91 -23.56
C ARG A 416 5.35 -4.99 -23.54
N ASN A 417 4.14 -4.69 -24.00
CA ASN A 417 3.06 -5.67 -24.15
C ASN A 417 3.45 -6.81 -25.09
N ILE A 418 4.15 -6.53 -26.20
CA ILE A 418 4.67 -7.56 -27.11
C ILE A 418 5.67 -8.46 -26.38
N ASN A 419 6.61 -7.91 -25.61
CA ASN A 419 7.59 -8.68 -24.86
C ASN A 419 6.95 -9.52 -23.74
N MET A 420 6.05 -8.92 -22.95
CA MET A 420 5.33 -9.60 -21.88
C MET A 420 4.40 -10.71 -22.41
N ALA A 421 3.60 -10.43 -23.45
CA ALA A 421 2.75 -11.43 -24.08
C ALA A 421 3.57 -12.55 -24.75
N ASN A 422 4.79 -12.29 -25.24
CA ASN A 422 5.69 -13.32 -25.73
C ASN A 422 6.27 -14.20 -24.61
N LYS A 423 6.52 -13.68 -23.41
CA LYS A 423 6.89 -14.52 -22.24
C LYS A 423 5.70 -15.34 -21.74
N ILE A 424 4.51 -14.74 -21.61
CA ILE A 424 3.28 -15.44 -21.20
C ILE A 424 2.92 -16.56 -22.20
N ASP A 425 3.15 -16.33 -23.50
CA ASP A 425 3.04 -17.34 -24.56
C ASP A 425 3.99 -18.54 -24.36
N THR A 426 5.13 -18.39 -23.68
CA THR A 426 5.96 -19.55 -23.28
C THR A 426 5.31 -20.37 -22.16
N TYR A 427 4.70 -19.70 -21.17
CA TYR A 427 3.96 -20.35 -20.07
C TYR A 427 2.71 -21.09 -20.57
N LEU A 428 2.09 -20.60 -21.64
CA LEU A 428 0.94 -21.27 -22.28
C LEU A 428 1.35 -22.36 -23.27
N LYS A 429 2.63 -22.45 -23.66
CA LYS A 429 3.16 -23.47 -24.57
C LYS A 429 3.82 -24.66 -23.87
N SER A 430 4.36 -24.47 -22.67
CA SER A 430 4.88 -25.58 -21.86
C SER A 430 3.77 -26.58 -21.48
N ASN A 431 4.17 -27.81 -21.12
CA ASN A 431 3.29 -28.93 -20.79
C ASN A 431 3.59 -29.49 -19.38
N ASN A 432 3.88 -28.57 -18.46
CA ASN A 432 4.31 -28.79 -17.08
C ASN A 432 3.17 -28.79 -16.06
N ASN A 433 1.93 -28.52 -16.49
CA ASN A 433 0.71 -28.42 -15.67
C ASN A 433 0.79 -27.37 -14.54
N GLN A 434 1.43 -26.23 -14.80
CA GLN A 434 1.65 -25.18 -13.80
C GLN A 434 0.58 -24.08 -13.81
N GLN A 435 0.39 -23.47 -12.63
CA GLN A 435 -0.44 -22.28 -12.42
C GLN A 435 0.47 -21.05 -12.25
N TYR A 436 0.35 -20.11 -13.19
CA TYR A 436 1.11 -18.86 -13.21
C TYR A 436 0.21 -17.70 -12.80
N PHE A 437 0.60 -16.96 -11.76
CA PHE A 437 -0.09 -15.74 -11.35
C PHE A 437 0.69 -14.54 -11.86
N VAL A 438 0.16 -13.82 -12.85
CA VAL A 438 0.85 -12.74 -13.56
C VAL A 438 0.25 -11.40 -13.12
N VAL A 439 1.07 -10.52 -12.54
CA VAL A 439 0.64 -9.21 -12.03
C VAL A 439 1.41 -8.11 -12.76
N VAL A 440 0.71 -7.36 -13.63
CA VAL A 440 1.25 -6.20 -14.36
C VAL A 440 0.22 -5.06 -14.32
N GLY A 441 0.64 -3.81 -14.46
CA GLY A 441 -0.23 -2.63 -14.38
C GLY A 441 -1.42 -2.72 -15.33
N ALA A 442 -2.62 -2.36 -14.85
CA ALA A 442 -3.87 -2.67 -15.54
C ALA A 442 -3.95 -2.15 -17.00
N ALA A 443 -3.28 -1.03 -17.30
CA ALA A 443 -3.19 -0.44 -18.64
C ALA A 443 -2.54 -1.36 -19.70
N HIS A 444 -1.75 -2.35 -19.28
CA HIS A 444 -1.10 -3.30 -20.18
C HIS A 444 -2.04 -4.34 -20.80
N TYR A 445 -3.26 -4.52 -20.26
CA TYR A 445 -4.12 -5.63 -20.66
C TYR A 445 -5.10 -5.36 -21.80
N LEU A 446 -5.73 -4.19 -21.80
CA LEU A 446 -6.83 -3.85 -22.71
C LEU A 446 -6.36 -3.13 -23.99
N GLY A 447 -7.27 -2.99 -24.95
CA GLY A 447 -7.02 -2.29 -26.21
C GLY A 447 -6.37 -3.16 -27.29
N ASN A 448 -6.13 -2.58 -28.47
CA ASN A 448 -5.57 -3.31 -29.62
C ASN A 448 -4.14 -3.80 -29.39
N ASP A 449 -3.35 -3.01 -28.66
CA ASP A 449 -1.96 -3.30 -28.32
C ASP A 449 -1.83 -4.06 -26.98
N GLY A 450 -2.94 -4.35 -26.30
CA GLY A 450 -2.99 -4.96 -24.97
C GLY A 450 -2.61 -6.44 -24.97
N ILE A 451 -2.05 -6.92 -23.85
CA ILE A 451 -1.63 -8.32 -23.64
C ILE A 451 -2.76 -9.30 -23.96
N ILE A 452 -4.01 -8.98 -23.60
CA ILE A 452 -5.17 -9.83 -23.92
C ILE A 452 -5.30 -9.99 -25.43
N LYS A 453 -5.23 -8.89 -26.18
CA LYS A 453 -5.39 -8.92 -27.63
C LYS A 453 -4.22 -9.63 -28.32
N LEU A 454 -3.01 -9.46 -27.80
CA LEU A 454 -1.83 -10.18 -28.27
C LEU A 454 -1.92 -11.70 -28.03
N LEU A 455 -2.56 -12.14 -26.93
CA LEU A 455 -2.82 -13.56 -26.65
C LEU A 455 -3.98 -14.13 -27.49
N GLU A 456 -5.07 -13.38 -27.68
CA GLU A 456 -6.14 -13.74 -28.63
C GLU A 456 -5.58 -13.94 -30.05
N ASN A 457 -4.72 -13.02 -30.50
CA ASN A 457 -4.10 -13.08 -31.82
C ASN A 457 -3.11 -14.27 -31.97
N LYS A 458 -2.63 -14.86 -30.87
CA LYS A 458 -1.87 -16.12 -30.83
C LYS A 458 -2.77 -17.37 -30.81
N GLY A 459 -4.09 -17.21 -30.71
CA GLY A 459 -5.09 -18.29 -30.70
C GLY A 459 -5.59 -18.70 -29.31
N TYR A 460 -5.28 -17.95 -28.25
CA TYR A 460 -5.74 -18.26 -26.89
C TYR A 460 -7.13 -17.67 -26.59
N THR A 461 -7.94 -18.42 -25.84
CA THR A 461 -9.18 -17.89 -25.24
C THR A 461 -8.88 -17.27 -23.89
N VAL A 462 -9.09 -15.96 -23.78
CA VAL A 462 -8.94 -15.19 -22.53
C VAL A 462 -10.32 -14.97 -21.91
N THR A 463 -10.50 -15.32 -20.64
CA THR A 463 -11.80 -15.27 -19.95
C THR A 463 -11.75 -14.32 -18.76
N ARG A 464 -12.61 -13.30 -18.71
CA ARG A 464 -12.74 -12.41 -17.54
C ARG A 464 -13.17 -13.21 -16.31
N LYS A 465 -12.51 -12.98 -15.18
CA LYS A 465 -12.89 -13.51 -13.87
C LYS A 465 -13.49 -12.40 -13.05
#